data_AF-A0A1E7FUZ4-F1
#
_entry.id   AF-A0A1E7FUZ4-F1
#
_cell.length_a   1.000
_cell.length_b   1.000
_cell.length_c   1.000
_cell.angle_alpha   90.00
_cell.angle_beta   90.00
_cell.angle_gamma   90.00
#
_symmetry.space_group_name_H-M   'P 1'
#
loop_
_entity.id
_entity.type
_entity.pdbx_description
1 polymer ?
#
loop_
_entity_poly.entity_id
_entity_poly.type
_entity_poly.pdbx_seq_one_letter_code
_entity_poly.pdbx_strand_id
1 'polypeptide(L)'
;MNAWTKSRKPEAAERCQNIFDLMTNDMGHIVQPDHITFNVMIHAWSLSHGEDAPDRAEAMLSDMQRRFKAGNSRMRPNSRTYGSLIHVWSKSRRPEAGQKAEEYLRQIIHMSDGDQHRSKSIRRQDDQPRVFEFAATIRAWHNSGDPIAPYKADEILYLLLEQVKKGNKQANPDSRLFASYLLTLASSTVPNKDIYANKVIQMMIKYKVEPNKALLDQLKRCY
;
A
#
# COMPACT_ATOMS: atom_id res chain seq x y z
N MET A 1 -6.62 -20.64 3.39
CA MET A 1 -6.79 -19.23 2.99
C MET A 1 -5.72 -18.75 1.99
N ASN A 2 -4.41 -18.94 2.23
CA ASN A 2 -3.34 -18.48 1.30
C ASN A 2 -3.44 -18.99 -0.15
N ALA A 3 -3.99 -20.19 -0.36
CA ALA A 3 -4.23 -20.72 -1.71
C ALA A 3 -5.33 -19.96 -2.47
N TRP A 4 -6.30 -19.36 -1.76
CA TRP A 4 -7.42 -18.64 -2.35
C TRP A 4 -7.10 -17.18 -2.65
N THR A 5 -6.29 -16.51 -1.83
CA THR A 5 -5.78 -15.18 -2.18
C THR A 5 -4.92 -15.21 -3.44
N LYS A 6 -4.22 -16.31 -3.70
CA LYS A 6 -3.47 -16.52 -4.96
C LYS A 6 -4.36 -16.76 -6.18
N SER A 7 -5.61 -17.20 -6.02
CA SER A 7 -6.52 -17.46 -7.14
C SER A 7 -7.18 -16.20 -7.70
N ARG A 8 -7.05 -15.04 -7.02
CA ARG A 8 -7.57 -13.71 -7.42
C ARG A 8 -9.07 -13.69 -7.75
N LYS A 9 -9.84 -14.66 -7.24
CA LYS A 9 -11.28 -14.73 -7.44
C LYS A 9 -12.00 -13.72 -6.55
N PRO A 10 -13.05 -13.03 -7.03
CA PRO A 10 -13.79 -12.04 -6.23
C PRO A 10 -14.41 -12.65 -4.96
N GLU A 11 -14.80 -13.93 -5.00
CA GLU A 11 -15.37 -14.67 -3.87
C GLU A 11 -14.31 -15.07 -2.82
N ALA A 12 -13.02 -14.83 -3.08
CA ALA A 12 -11.96 -15.20 -2.15
C ALA A 12 -12.09 -14.46 -0.81
N ALA A 13 -12.53 -13.20 -0.81
CA ALA A 13 -12.73 -12.41 0.41
C ALA A 13 -13.88 -12.99 1.27
N GLU A 14 -15.04 -13.24 0.68
CA GLU A 14 -16.20 -13.82 1.37
C GLU A 14 -15.90 -15.22 1.91
N ARG A 15 -15.22 -16.06 1.13
CA ARG A 15 -14.85 -17.40 1.59
C ARG A 15 -13.81 -17.36 2.71
N CYS A 16 -12.87 -16.42 2.68
CA CYS A 16 -11.95 -16.23 3.80
C CYS A 16 -12.72 -15.73 5.03
N GLN A 17 -13.74 -14.87 4.85
CA GLN A 17 -14.58 -14.36 5.95
C GLN A 17 -15.34 -15.50 6.64
N ASN A 18 -15.93 -16.41 5.88
CA ASN A 18 -16.61 -17.57 6.46
C ASN A 18 -15.67 -18.44 7.32
N ILE A 19 -14.42 -18.64 6.89
CA ILE A 19 -13.43 -19.39 7.70
C ILE A 19 -13.04 -18.59 8.95
N PHE A 20 -12.88 -17.27 8.82
CA PHE A 20 -12.58 -16.40 9.95
C PHE A 20 -13.69 -16.43 11.01
N ASP A 21 -14.95 -16.40 10.59
CA ASP A 21 -16.11 -16.46 11.47
C ASP A 21 -16.18 -17.82 12.17
N LEU A 22 -15.88 -18.92 11.47
CA LEU A 22 -15.76 -20.25 12.08
C LEU A 22 -14.65 -20.31 13.14
N MET A 23 -13.47 -19.72 12.88
CA MET A 23 -12.37 -19.65 13.85
C MET A 23 -12.70 -18.78 15.07
N THR A 24 -13.53 -17.76 14.89
CA THR A 24 -13.88 -16.83 15.97
C THR A 24 -15.02 -17.37 16.83
N ASN A 25 -15.93 -18.15 16.23
CA ASN A 25 -17.09 -18.75 16.90
C ASN A 25 -16.82 -20.17 17.44
N ASP A 26 -15.63 -20.74 17.20
CA ASP A 26 -15.25 -22.03 17.75
C ASP A 26 -15.12 -21.95 19.29
N MET A 27 -16.14 -22.47 19.99
CA MET A 27 -16.20 -22.52 21.45
C MET A 27 -15.10 -23.39 22.07
N GLY A 28 -14.40 -24.21 21.28
CA GLY A 28 -13.29 -25.04 21.73
C GLY A 28 -11.95 -24.30 21.92
N HIS A 29 -11.82 -23.05 21.44
CA HIS A 29 -10.57 -22.27 21.44
C HIS A 29 -9.35 -22.99 20.79
N ILE A 30 -9.56 -24.05 20.02
CA ILE A 30 -8.47 -24.88 19.46
C ILE A 30 -7.72 -24.09 18.38
N VAL A 31 -8.43 -23.26 17.61
CA VAL A 31 -7.87 -22.45 16.51
C VAL A 31 -8.28 -21.00 16.65
N GLN A 32 -7.46 -20.18 17.32
CA GLN A 32 -7.70 -18.74 17.39
C GLN A 32 -7.03 -18.00 16.21
N PRO A 33 -7.68 -16.97 15.64
CA PRO A 33 -7.04 -16.08 14.69
C PRO A 33 -5.75 -15.48 15.28
N ASP A 34 -4.74 -15.24 14.45
CA ASP A 34 -3.55 -14.48 14.81
C ASP A 34 -3.22 -13.44 13.72
N HIS A 35 -2.13 -12.67 13.88
CA HIS A 35 -1.73 -11.70 12.85
C HIS A 35 -1.59 -12.27 11.44
N ILE A 36 -1.27 -13.56 11.28
CA ILE A 36 -1.20 -14.19 9.95
C ILE A 36 -2.61 -14.28 9.37
N THR A 37 -3.56 -14.79 10.15
CA THR A 37 -4.97 -14.86 9.73
C THR A 37 -5.51 -13.49 9.36
N PHE A 38 -5.31 -12.47 10.20
CA PHE A 38 -5.73 -11.08 9.90
C PHE A 38 -5.08 -10.53 8.63
N ASN A 39 -3.77 -10.73 8.46
CA ASN A 39 -3.07 -10.28 7.26
C ASN A 39 -3.60 -10.94 5.99
N VAL A 40 -3.95 -12.22 6.04
CA VAL A 40 -4.55 -12.93 4.91
C VAL A 40 -5.94 -12.39 4.60
N MET A 41 -6.74 -12.10 5.61
CA MET A 41 -8.08 -11.52 5.46
C MET A 41 -8.03 -10.12 4.81
N ILE A 42 -7.20 -9.22 5.34
CA ILE A 42 -7.02 -7.87 4.79
C ILE A 42 -6.47 -7.95 3.37
N HIS A 43 -5.54 -8.88 3.11
CA HIS A 43 -5.04 -9.10 1.76
C HIS A 43 -6.15 -9.62 0.81
N ALA A 44 -7.04 -10.50 1.26
CA ALA A 44 -8.17 -10.95 0.47
C ALA A 44 -9.10 -9.79 0.08
N TRP A 45 -9.41 -8.89 1.03
CA TRP A 45 -10.13 -7.65 0.74
C TRP A 45 -9.39 -6.73 -0.23
N SER A 46 -8.05 -6.68 -0.17
CA SER A 46 -7.25 -5.92 -1.15
C SER A 46 -7.36 -6.44 -2.58
N LEU A 47 -7.81 -7.69 -2.75
CA LEU A 47 -8.03 -8.32 -4.05
C LEU A 47 -9.49 -8.25 -4.50
N SER A 48 -10.42 -7.94 -3.61
CA SER A 48 -11.81 -7.74 -3.98
C SER A 48 -11.99 -6.40 -4.72
N HIS A 49 -13.13 -6.29 -5.40
CA HIS A 49 -13.57 -5.07 -6.09
C HIS A 49 -14.83 -4.49 -5.42
N GLY A 50 -15.16 -4.95 -4.21
CA GLY A 50 -16.33 -4.51 -3.46
C GLY A 50 -16.13 -3.09 -2.94
N GLU A 51 -17.18 -2.28 -3.01
CA GLU A 51 -17.16 -0.90 -2.48
C GLU A 51 -17.02 -0.88 -0.95
N ASP A 52 -17.40 -1.96 -0.26
CA ASP A 52 -17.28 -2.13 1.19
C ASP A 52 -15.89 -2.64 1.62
N ALA A 53 -15.01 -3.00 0.68
CA ALA A 53 -13.69 -3.54 0.99
C ALA A 53 -12.83 -2.64 1.90
N PRO A 54 -12.80 -1.30 1.73
CA PRO A 54 -12.13 -0.40 2.67
C PRO A 54 -12.68 -0.54 4.09
N ASP A 55 -14.00 -0.52 4.28
CA ASP A 55 -14.63 -0.58 5.61
C ASP A 55 -14.34 -1.94 6.29
N ARG A 56 -14.40 -3.03 5.52
CA ARG A 56 -14.09 -4.38 6.00
C ARG A 56 -12.62 -4.48 6.44
N ALA A 57 -11.69 -3.95 5.65
CA ALA A 57 -10.27 -3.96 5.96
C ALA A 57 -9.94 -3.10 7.19
N GLU A 58 -10.56 -1.92 7.32
CA GLU A 58 -10.43 -1.02 8.47
C GLU A 58 -10.97 -1.65 9.76
N ALA A 59 -12.12 -2.34 9.68
CA ALA A 59 -12.68 -3.06 10.82
C ALA A 59 -11.74 -4.17 11.31
N MET A 60 -11.09 -4.88 10.40
CA MET A 60 -10.10 -5.90 10.73
C MET A 60 -8.84 -5.32 11.37
N LEU A 61 -8.33 -4.20 10.86
CA LEU A 61 -7.22 -3.49 11.49
C LEU A 61 -7.59 -3.05 12.91
N SER A 62 -8.79 -2.50 13.08
CA SER A 62 -9.28 -2.02 14.37
C SER A 62 -9.38 -3.13 15.41
N ASP A 63 -9.89 -4.32 15.02
CA ASP A 63 -9.91 -5.50 15.90
C ASP A 63 -8.49 -5.96 16.24
N MET A 64 -7.61 -6.04 15.24
CA MET A 64 -6.22 -6.42 15.42
C MET A 64 -5.50 -5.49 16.42
N GLN A 65 -5.66 -4.16 16.26
CA GLN A 65 -5.11 -3.17 17.18
C GLN A 65 -5.70 -3.26 18.59
N ARG A 66 -7.02 -3.48 18.70
CA ARG A 66 -7.69 -3.64 20.01
C ARG A 66 -7.14 -4.85 20.76
N ARG A 67 -6.99 -6.00 20.10
CA ARG A 67 -6.43 -7.22 20.71
C ARG A 67 -4.97 -7.05 21.10
N PHE A 68 -4.18 -6.33 20.29
CA PHE A 68 -2.80 -5.99 20.64
C PHE A 68 -2.72 -5.11 21.89
N LYS A 69 -3.55 -4.06 21.98
CA LYS A 69 -3.65 -3.18 23.16
C LYS A 69 -4.11 -3.93 24.41
N ALA A 70 -4.93 -4.97 24.26
CA ALA A 70 -5.33 -5.87 25.35
C ALA A 70 -4.23 -6.86 25.79
N GLY A 71 -3.01 -6.76 25.25
CA GLY A 71 -1.85 -7.56 25.66
C GLY A 71 -1.52 -8.73 24.74
N ASN A 72 -2.30 -8.98 23.67
CA ASN A 72 -1.99 -10.05 22.72
C ASN A 72 -0.92 -9.61 21.72
N SER A 73 0.35 -9.87 22.05
CA SER A 73 1.51 -9.54 21.20
C SER A 73 1.47 -10.17 19.80
N ARG A 74 0.74 -11.28 19.63
CA ARG A 74 0.54 -11.95 18.32
C ARG A 74 -0.39 -11.19 17.38
N MET A 75 -0.96 -10.07 17.83
CA MET A 75 -1.88 -9.21 17.05
C MET A 75 -1.26 -7.89 16.63
N ARG A 76 0.06 -7.71 16.78
CA ARG A 76 0.73 -6.46 16.37
C ARG A 76 0.64 -6.28 14.85
N PRO A 77 0.02 -5.20 14.33
CA PRO A 77 0.06 -4.87 12.90
C PRO A 77 1.49 -4.69 12.41
N ASN A 78 1.77 -5.08 11.18
CA ASN A 78 3.09 -4.96 10.56
C ASN A 78 2.99 -4.32 9.17
N SER A 79 4.13 -4.16 8.50
CA SER A 79 4.20 -3.59 7.15
C SER A 79 3.27 -4.28 6.14
N ARG A 80 3.05 -5.60 6.26
CA ARG A 80 2.15 -6.36 5.37
C ARG A 80 0.68 -6.02 5.63
N THR A 81 0.31 -5.79 6.89
CA THR A 81 -1.03 -5.32 7.28
C THR A 81 -1.33 -3.99 6.59
N TYR A 82 -0.45 -3.01 6.77
CA TYR A 82 -0.60 -1.66 6.22
C TYR A 82 -0.46 -1.62 4.70
N GLY A 83 0.48 -2.38 4.11
CA GLY A 83 0.61 -2.47 2.66
C GLY A 83 -0.65 -3.04 1.99
N SER A 84 -1.36 -3.96 2.66
CA SER A 84 -2.64 -4.48 2.17
C SER A 84 -3.75 -3.44 2.27
N LEU A 85 -3.80 -2.64 3.34
CA LEU A 85 -4.73 -1.51 3.48
C LEU A 85 -4.48 -0.43 2.42
N ILE A 86 -3.22 -0.05 2.18
CA ILE A 86 -2.85 0.87 1.11
C ILE A 86 -3.35 0.34 -0.24
N HIS A 87 -3.22 -0.96 -0.48
CA HIS A 87 -3.72 -1.58 -1.72
C HIS A 87 -5.26 -1.50 -1.83
N VAL A 88 -5.99 -1.79 -0.74
CA VAL A 88 -7.45 -1.62 -0.69
C VAL A 88 -7.83 -0.17 -1.04
N TRP A 89 -7.23 0.81 -0.35
CA TRP A 89 -7.50 2.22 -0.57
C TRP A 89 -7.09 2.70 -1.96
N SER A 90 -6.00 2.16 -2.53
CA SER A 90 -5.57 2.50 -3.89
C SER A 90 -6.58 2.13 -4.98
N LYS A 91 -7.49 1.19 -4.71
CA LYS A 91 -8.58 0.80 -5.61
C LYS A 91 -9.89 1.54 -5.33
N SER A 92 -10.00 2.12 -4.15
CA SER A 92 -11.15 2.93 -3.76
C SER A 92 -11.21 4.21 -4.59
N ARG A 93 -12.42 4.67 -4.89
CA ARG A 93 -12.70 5.98 -5.50
C ARG A 93 -13.27 6.97 -4.49
N ARG A 94 -13.16 6.66 -3.20
CA ARG A 94 -13.66 7.52 -2.13
C ARG A 94 -12.75 8.75 -1.95
N PRO A 95 -13.31 9.92 -1.59
CA PRO A 95 -12.53 11.14 -1.41
C PRO A 95 -11.37 11.01 -0.42
N GLU A 96 -11.54 10.22 0.64
CA GLU A 96 -10.54 10.01 1.69
C GLU A 96 -9.44 9.00 1.32
N ALA A 97 -9.52 8.35 0.15
CA ALA A 97 -8.62 7.26 -0.22
C ALA A 97 -7.14 7.67 -0.22
N GLY A 98 -6.84 8.85 -0.76
CA GLY A 98 -5.48 9.41 -0.76
C GLY A 98 -4.93 9.62 0.65
N GLN A 99 -5.73 10.25 1.51
CA GLN A 99 -5.35 10.54 2.90
C GLN A 99 -5.10 9.25 3.70
N LYS A 100 -6.02 8.27 3.59
CA LYS A 100 -5.90 6.98 4.27
C LYS A 100 -4.68 6.19 3.81
N ALA A 101 -4.43 6.11 2.51
CA ALA A 101 -3.26 5.43 1.99
C ALA A 101 -1.94 6.11 2.41
N GLU A 102 -1.94 7.44 2.52
CA GLU A 102 -0.77 8.20 2.99
C GLU A 102 -0.52 7.98 4.48
N GLU A 103 -1.56 7.98 5.30
CA GLU A 103 -1.49 7.68 6.73
C GLU A 103 -0.79 6.33 6.97
N TYR A 104 -1.22 5.28 6.28
CA TYR A 104 -0.62 3.96 6.41
C TYR A 104 0.80 3.87 5.88
N LEU A 105 1.13 4.56 4.79
CA LEU A 105 2.50 4.62 4.29
C LEU A 105 3.43 5.25 5.34
N ARG A 106 2.99 6.34 5.98
CA ARG A 106 3.75 6.99 7.06
C ARG A 106 3.89 6.10 8.28
N GLN A 107 2.87 5.31 8.63
CA GLN A 107 2.97 4.32 9.70
C GLN A 107 4.06 3.27 9.40
N ILE A 108 4.13 2.75 8.16
CA ILE A 108 5.20 1.81 7.76
C ILE A 108 6.58 2.48 7.89
N ILE A 109 6.74 3.71 7.38
CA ILE A 109 8.00 4.45 7.48
C ILE A 109 8.40 4.65 8.95
N HIS A 110 7.49 5.11 9.80
CA HIS A 110 7.76 5.34 11.22
C HIS A 110 8.17 4.07 11.96
N MET A 111 7.49 2.94 11.70
CA MET A 111 7.89 1.64 12.27
C MET A 111 9.29 1.23 11.82
N SER A 112 9.63 1.46 10.54
CA SER A 112 10.94 1.11 10.00
C SER A 112 12.07 2.00 10.55
N ASP A 113 11.80 3.28 10.82
CA ASP A 113 12.75 4.22 11.40
C ASP A 113 12.93 3.99 12.91
N GLY A 114 11.86 3.68 13.65
CA GLY A 114 11.93 3.39 15.09
C GLY A 114 12.72 2.12 15.44
N ASP A 115 12.73 1.13 14.54
CA ASP A 115 13.50 -0.11 14.71
C ASP A 115 15.01 0.05 14.38
N GLN A 116 15.46 1.24 13.94
CA GLN A 116 16.89 1.50 13.70
C GLN A 116 17.74 1.39 14.98
N HIS A 117 17.15 1.57 16.17
CA HIS A 117 17.85 1.41 17.46
C HIS A 117 17.77 -0.01 18.04
N ARG A 118 17.06 -0.94 17.41
CA ARG A 118 17.00 -2.35 17.85
C ARG A 118 18.13 -3.17 17.22
N SER A 119 18.60 -4.17 17.97
CA SER A 119 19.64 -5.11 17.53
C SER A 119 19.35 -5.65 16.12
N LYS A 120 20.40 -5.78 15.28
CA LYS A 120 20.28 -6.27 13.89
C LYS A 120 19.57 -7.62 13.78
N SER A 121 19.56 -8.44 14.82
CA SER A 121 18.84 -9.72 14.88
C SER A 121 17.32 -9.60 15.04
N ILE A 122 16.81 -8.44 15.46
CA ILE A 122 15.37 -8.15 15.65
C ILE A 122 14.80 -7.32 14.49
N ARG A 123 15.65 -6.68 13.69
CA ARG A 123 15.22 -5.93 12.49
C ARG A 123 14.60 -6.91 11.50
N ARG A 124 13.27 -6.93 11.41
CA ARG A 124 12.58 -7.71 10.39
C ARG A 124 12.75 -6.96 9.08
N GLN A 125 13.48 -7.57 8.15
CA GLN A 125 13.69 -7.01 6.81
C GLN A 125 12.36 -6.71 6.10
N ASP A 126 11.29 -7.40 6.50
CA ASP A 126 9.92 -7.20 6.06
C ASP A 126 9.30 -5.85 6.50
N ASP A 127 9.80 -5.16 7.52
CA ASP A 127 9.14 -3.96 8.08
C ASP A 127 9.43 -2.66 7.30
N GLN A 128 10.28 -2.69 6.28
CA GLN A 128 10.58 -1.53 5.43
C GLN A 128 9.49 -1.29 4.37
N PRO A 129 9.18 -0.02 4.02
CA PRO A 129 8.27 0.27 2.92
C PRO A 129 8.92 -0.13 1.58
N ARG A 130 8.14 -0.67 0.66
CA ARG A 130 8.58 -1.10 -0.67
C ARG A 130 8.04 -0.11 -1.70
N VAL A 131 8.61 -0.12 -2.91
CA VAL A 131 8.14 0.74 -4.02
C VAL A 131 6.64 0.60 -4.30
N PHE A 132 6.08 -0.59 -4.05
CA PHE A 132 4.66 -0.86 -4.18
C PHE A 132 3.80 0.06 -3.31
N GLU A 133 4.14 0.23 -2.03
CA GLU A 133 3.34 1.05 -1.12
C GLU A 133 3.30 2.51 -1.60
N PHE A 134 4.43 3.07 -2.07
CA PHE A 134 4.45 4.43 -2.64
C PHE A 134 3.62 4.54 -3.92
N ALA A 135 3.78 3.61 -4.85
CA ALA A 135 3.04 3.60 -6.11
C ALA A 135 1.51 3.47 -5.88
N ALA A 136 1.11 2.67 -4.90
CA ALA A 136 -0.27 2.47 -4.51
C ALA A 136 -0.85 3.71 -3.78
N THR A 137 -0.08 4.39 -2.95
CA THR A 137 -0.52 5.66 -2.33
C THR A 137 -0.72 6.77 -3.36
N ILE A 138 0.19 6.92 -4.35
CA ILE A 138 -0.01 7.86 -5.46
C ILE A 138 -1.29 7.52 -6.23
N ARG A 139 -1.54 6.22 -6.46
CA ARG A 139 -2.76 5.76 -7.12
C ARG A 139 -4.03 6.07 -6.32
N ALA A 140 -3.97 5.95 -4.99
CA ALA A 140 -5.07 6.29 -4.10
C ALA A 140 -5.43 7.79 -4.19
N TRP A 141 -4.42 8.67 -4.16
CA TRP A 141 -4.60 10.11 -4.38
C TRP A 141 -5.18 10.43 -5.75
N HIS A 142 -4.72 9.76 -6.81
CA HIS A 142 -5.31 9.93 -8.13
C HIS A 142 -6.78 9.52 -8.17
N ASN A 143 -7.11 8.34 -7.63
CA ASN A 143 -8.46 7.78 -7.67
C ASN A 143 -9.44 8.50 -6.72
N SER A 144 -8.96 9.23 -5.70
CA SER A 144 -9.83 10.05 -4.84
C SER A 144 -10.40 11.27 -5.55
N GLY A 145 -9.82 11.66 -6.70
CA GLY A 145 -10.23 12.84 -7.45
C GLY A 145 -9.88 14.16 -6.77
N ASP A 146 -9.03 14.13 -5.74
CA ASP A 146 -8.65 15.34 -5.00
C ASP A 146 -7.76 16.24 -5.89
N PRO A 147 -8.09 17.54 -6.04
CA PRO A 147 -7.26 18.49 -6.79
C PRO A 147 -5.81 18.58 -6.30
N ILE A 148 -5.52 18.24 -5.04
CA ILE A 148 -4.15 18.27 -4.49
C ILE A 148 -3.32 17.04 -4.85
N ALA A 149 -3.93 16.02 -5.49
CA ALA A 149 -3.26 14.76 -5.81
C ALA A 149 -1.90 14.90 -6.52
N PRO A 150 -1.68 15.86 -7.44
CA PRO A 150 -0.36 16.07 -8.05
C PRO A 150 0.72 16.49 -7.05
N TYR A 151 0.40 17.39 -6.12
CA TYR A 151 1.33 17.84 -5.08
C TYR A 151 1.67 16.69 -4.13
N LYS A 152 0.65 15.91 -3.75
CA LYS A 152 0.82 14.71 -2.94
C LYS A 152 1.63 13.64 -3.64
N ALA A 153 1.48 13.47 -4.95
CA ALA A 153 2.28 12.55 -5.73
C ALA A 153 3.77 12.93 -5.72
N ASP A 154 4.12 14.22 -5.78
CA ASP A 154 5.52 14.68 -5.68
C ASP A 154 6.07 14.50 -4.26
N GLU A 155 5.27 14.78 -3.23
CA GLU A 155 5.63 14.51 -1.83
C GLU A 155 5.93 13.03 -1.59
N ILE A 156 5.08 12.13 -2.07
CA ILE A 156 5.27 10.67 -1.94
C ILE A 156 6.50 10.20 -2.70
N LEU A 157 6.74 10.73 -3.90
CA LEU A 157 7.96 10.44 -4.66
C LEU A 157 9.21 10.91 -3.91
N TYR A 158 9.17 12.09 -3.29
CA TYR A 158 10.26 12.58 -2.45
C TYR A 158 10.53 11.64 -1.26
N LEU A 159 9.48 11.20 -0.55
CA LEU A 159 9.60 10.22 0.53
C LEU A 159 10.24 8.90 0.06
N LEU A 160 9.89 8.42 -1.13
CA LEU A 160 10.53 7.23 -1.72
C LEU A 160 12.02 7.46 -1.94
N LEU A 161 12.41 8.60 -2.52
CA LEU A 161 13.81 8.92 -2.78
C LEU A 161 14.61 9.05 -1.49
N GLU A 162 14.02 9.55 -0.40
CA GLU A 162 14.64 9.53 0.93
C GLU A 162 14.88 8.11 1.43
N GLN A 163 13.92 7.19 1.26
CA GLN A 163 14.11 5.79 1.63
C GLN A 163 15.24 5.13 0.84
N VAL A 164 15.35 5.42 -0.46
CA VAL A 164 16.49 4.94 -1.28
C VAL A 164 17.81 5.49 -0.76
N LYS A 165 17.88 6.78 -0.40
CA LYS A 165 19.08 7.38 0.21
C LYS A 165 19.45 6.75 1.55
N LYS A 166 18.47 6.35 2.35
CA LYS A 166 18.67 5.59 3.61
C LYS A 166 19.14 4.14 3.38
N GLY A 167 19.27 3.69 2.13
CA GLY A 167 19.71 2.33 1.78
C GLY A 167 18.61 1.28 1.79
N ASN A 168 17.33 1.69 1.80
CA ASN A 168 16.22 0.77 1.65
C ASN A 168 16.17 0.21 0.21
N LYS A 169 16.69 -1.01 0.03
CA LYS A 169 16.74 -1.69 -1.26
C LYS A 169 15.35 -2.02 -1.83
N GLN A 170 14.31 -2.07 -0.99
CA GLN A 170 12.95 -2.39 -1.42
C GLN A 170 12.20 -1.18 -1.99
N ALA A 171 12.70 0.03 -1.74
CA ALA A 171 12.12 1.29 -2.23
C ALA A 171 12.66 1.73 -3.60
N ASN A 172 13.33 0.84 -4.35
CA ASN A 172 13.89 1.20 -5.66
C ASN A 172 12.76 1.58 -6.65
N PRO A 173 12.81 2.76 -7.30
CA PRO A 173 11.80 3.18 -8.28
C PRO A 173 11.60 2.14 -9.37
N ASP A 174 10.35 1.97 -9.80
CA ASP A 174 9.98 1.10 -10.91
C ASP A 174 9.05 1.81 -11.90
N SER A 175 8.74 1.14 -13.02
CA SER A 175 7.89 1.71 -14.06
C SER A 175 6.45 1.94 -13.61
N ARG A 176 5.97 1.22 -12.57
CA ARG A 176 4.61 1.37 -12.03
C ARG A 176 4.50 2.64 -11.19
N LEU A 177 5.50 2.93 -10.36
CA LEU A 177 5.59 4.18 -9.59
C LEU A 177 5.50 5.39 -10.53
N PHE A 178 6.35 5.41 -11.56
CA PHE A 178 6.38 6.52 -12.52
C PHE A 178 5.09 6.60 -13.36
N ALA A 179 4.49 5.46 -13.71
CA ALA A 179 3.22 5.46 -14.44
C ALA A 179 2.08 6.04 -13.57
N SER A 180 2.01 5.69 -12.28
CA SER A 180 1.05 6.28 -11.35
C SER A 180 1.28 7.80 -11.22
N TYR A 181 2.52 8.23 -11.06
CA TYR A 181 2.87 9.65 -10.94
C TYR A 181 2.47 10.47 -12.19
N LEU A 182 2.85 10.01 -13.38
CA LEU A 182 2.51 10.67 -14.63
C LEU A 182 1.02 10.65 -14.91
N LEU A 183 0.32 9.56 -14.56
CA LEU A 183 -1.14 9.50 -14.67
C LEU A 183 -1.79 10.60 -13.81
N THR A 184 -1.35 10.77 -12.56
CA THR A 184 -1.86 11.84 -11.68
C THR A 184 -1.62 13.22 -12.29
N LEU A 185 -0.44 13.47 -12.86
CA LEU A 185 -0.11 14.73 -13.51
C LEU A 185 -0.92 14.97 -14.79
N ALA A 186 -1.03 13.97 -15.65
CA ALA A 186 -1.76 14.04 -16.92
C ALA A 186 -3.23 14.42 -16.69
N SER A 187 -3.86 13.83 -15.68
CA SER A 187 -5.26 14.11 -15.29
C SER A 187 -5.46 15.44 -14.54
N SER A 188 -4.40 16.14 -14.17
CA SER A 188 -4.49 17.40 -13.41
C SER A 188 -4.50 18.64 -14.29
N THR A 189 -4.77 19.80 -13.69
CA THR A 189 -4.68 21.13 -14.34
C THR A 189 -3.32 21.79 -14.18
N VAL A 190 -2.32 21.08 -13.64
CA VAL A 190 -0.97 21.61 -13.40
C VAL A 190 -0.34 22.07 -14.72
N PRO A 191 0.23 23.30 -14.80
CA PRO A 191 0.93 23.78 -15.99
C PRO A 191 2.31 23.11 -16.15
N ASN A 192 2.90 23.20 -17.35
CA ASN A 192 4.25 22.75 -17.65
C ASN A 192 4.52 21.28 -17.27
N LYS A 193 3.58 20.39 -17.61
CA LYS A 193 3.65 18.95 -17.32
C LYS A 193 4.86 18.27 -17.95
N ASP A 194 5.39 18.84 -19.04
CA ASP A 194 6.60 18.43 -19.73
C ASP A 194 7.84 18.46 -18.84
N ILE A 195 7.95 19.45 -17.94
CA ILE A 195 9.06 19.56 -16.98
C ILE A 195 9.06 18.34 -16.04
N TYR A 196 7.89 17.96 -15.54
CA TYR A 196 7.74 16.79 -14.67
C TYR A 196 7.98 15.49 -15.42
N ALA A 197 7.52 15.38 -16.68
CA ALA A 197 7.81 14.24 -17.54
C ALA A 197 9.32 14.08 -17.78
N ASN A 198 10.03 15.17 -18.06
CA ASN A 198 11.48 15.19 -18.22
C ASN A 198 12.20 14.77 -16.93
N LYS A 199 11.74 15.24 -15.75
CA LYS A 199 12.26 14.79 -14.45
C LYS A 199 12.11 13.28 -14.28
N VAL A 200 10.97 12.71 -14.67
CA VAL A 200 10.73 11.26 -14.64
C VAL A 200 11.70 10.51 -15.56
N ILE A 201 11.92 10.97 -16.79
CA ILE A 201 12.89 10.37 -17.72
C ILE A 201 14.31 10.35 -17.11
N GLN A 202 14.73 11.46 -16.52
CA GLN A 202 16.05 11.55 -15.85
C GLN A 202 16.16 10.57 -14.67
N MET A 203 15.10 10.43 -13.87
CA MET A 203 15.06 9.44 -12.79
C MET A 203 15.10 8.01 -13.34
N MET A 204 14.40 7.71 -14.43
CA MET A 204 14.43 6.39 -15.05
C MET A 204 15.84 6.00 -15.52
N ILE A 205 16.56 6.93 -16.16
CA ILE A 205 17.96 6.70 -16.57
C ILE A 205 18.83 6.45 -15.33
N LYS A 206 18.72 7.31 -14.31
CA LYS A 206 19.50 7.20 -13.07
C LYS A 206 19.29 5.87 -12.36
N TYR A 207 18.05 5.40 -12.27
CA TYR A 207 17.68 4.17 -11.56
C TYR A 207 17.58 2.94 -12.47
N LYS A 208 17.98 3.05 -13.75
CA LYS A 208 17.96 1.98 -14.76
C LYS A 208 16.58 1.30 -14.87
N VAL A 209 15.52 2.12 -14.88
CA VAL A 209 14.14 1.63 -14.98
C VAL A 209 13.73 1.54 -16.45
N GLU A 210 13.42 0.32 -16.90
CA GLU A 210 12.93 0.11 -18.26
C GLU A 210 11.48 0.59 -18.42
N PRO A 211 11.18 1.38 -19.48
CA PRO A 211 9.82 1.79 -19.76
C PRO A 211 8.94 0.62 -20.17
N ASN A 212 7.69 0.63 -19.72
CA ASN A 212 6.63 -0.22 -20.28
C ASN A 212 5.68 0.62 -21.14
N LYS A 213 4.83 -0.04 -21.93
CA LYS A 213 3.87 0.64 -22.82
C LYS A 213 3.00 1.67 -22.09
N ALA A 214 2.48 1.31 -20.91
CA ALA A 214 1.61 2.20 -20.13
C ALA A 214 2.34 3.49 -19.71
N LEU A 215 3.60 3.40 -19.29
CA LEU A 215 4.42 4.54 -18.91
C LEU A 215 4.68 5.48 -20.11
N LEU A 216 5.01 4.90 -21.27
CA LEU A 216 5.21 5.67 -22.50
C LEU A 216 3.95 6.39 -22.95
N ASP A 217 2.78 5.75 -22.82
CA ASP A 217 1.50 6.35 -23.14
C ASP A 217 1.17 7.52 -22.18
N GLN A 218 1.53 7.42 -20.89
CA GLN A 218 1.38 8.54 -19.95
C GLN A 218 2.37 9.68 -20.22
N LEU A 219 3.63 9.38 -20.57
CA LEU A 219 4.61 10.41 -20.95
C LEU A 219 4.09 11.27 -22.10
N LYS A 220 3.52 10.63 -23.14
CA LYS A 220 2.92 11.35 -24.28
C LYS A 220 1.76 12.27 -23.91
N ARG A 221 1.04 11.99 -22.83
CA ARG A 221 -0.08 12.82 -22.35
C ARG A 221 0.38 14.02 -21.52
N CYS A 222 1.64 14.01 -21.09
CA CYS A 222 2.24 15.11 -20.33
C CYS A 222 2.95 16.13 -21.23
N TYR A 223 3.13 15.82 -22.52
CA TYR A 223 3.55 16.77 -23.56
C TYR A 223 2.32 17.29 -24.30
#